data_AF-A0A7V9DUX4-F1
#
_entry.id   AF-A0A7V9DUX4-F1
#
_cell.length_a   1.000
_cell.length_b   1.000
_cell.length_c   1.000
_cell.angle_alpha   90.00
_cell.angle_beta   90.00
_cell.angle_gamma   90.00
#
_symmetry.space_group_name_H-M   'P 1'
#
loop_
_entity.id
_entity.type
_entity.pdbx_description
1 polymer ?
#
loop_
_entity_poly.entity_id
_entity_poly.type
_entity_poly.pdbx_seq_one_letter_code
_entity_poly.pdbx_strand_id
1 'polypeptide(L)'
;MLFTPYISSRYPTEIEDGCMKREELPELHYITPIANIPSILERGLLSYKRATSILRRSVAMQEIQARRAKVVVPGGQRLHEYVNLYIHARNPMLYKRQDQHRELCVLRISTDVLDLPGVVVADQNASSGYARFEPAPSGLEIIERDMVFAEYWTHPDDKIKEW
;
A
#
# COMPACT_ATOMS: atom_id res chain seq x y z
N MET A 1 12.70 1.60 10.25
CA MET A 1 13.06 0.77 11.44
C MET A 1 14.20 1.46 12.20
N LEU A 2 14.44 1.06 13.45
CA LEU A 2 15.70 1.33 14.17
C LEU A 2 16.23 0.02 14.79
N PHE A 3 17.55 -0.05 14.98
CA PHE A 3 18.40 -1.23 15.17
C PHE A 3 18.21 -1.94 16.53
N THR A 4 18.68 -3.17 16.78
CA THR A 4 20.05 -3.78 16.71
C THR A 4 19.92 -5.35 16.73
N PRO A 5 20.94 -6.24 16.90
CA PRO A 5 22.37 -6.05 17.15
C PRO A 5 23.40 -6.96 16.41
N TYR A 6 23.02 -7.89 15.52
CA TYR A 6 23.94 -8.92 14.99
C TYR A 6 24.43 -8.61 13.56
N ILE A 7 25.75 -8.60 13.35
CA ILE A 7 26.36 -8.45 12.02
C ILE A 7 27.05 -9.77 11.64
N SER A 8 26.45 -10.51 10.70
CA SER A 8 27.14 -11.59 9.99
C SER A 8 27.95 -10.99 8.84
N SER A 9 29.25 -11.26 8.80
CA SER A 9 30.18 -10.61 7.87
C SER A 9 30.04 -11.17 6.45
N ARG A 10 29.36 -10.43 5.53
CA ARG A 10 29.70 -10.41 4.08
C ARG A 10 28.92 -9.43 3.18
N TYR A 11 28.60 -8.21 3.61
CA TYR A 11 28.21 -7.12 2.68
C TYR A 11 28.92 -5.81 3.05
N PRO A 12 29.32 -4.98 2.05
CA PRO A 12 30.08 -3.76 2.28
C PRO A 12 29.26 -2.71 3.03
N THR A 13 29.95 -1.95 3.88
CA THR A 13 29.35 -1.06 4.87
C THR A 13 29.13 0.35 4.33
N GLU A 14 28.16 0.49 3.44
CA GLU A 14 27.57 1.80 3.12
C GLU A 14 26.06 1.69 3.38
N ILE A 15 25.62 2.16 4.55
CA ILE A 15 24.19 2.39 4.77
C ILE A 15 23.86 3.70 4.05
N GLU A 16 23.60 3.59 2.75
CA GLU A 16 22.70 4.53 2.11
C GLU A 16 21.40 4.56 2.92
N ASP A 17 20.82 5.75 3.08
CA ASP A 17 19.59 5.92 3.85
C ASP A 17 18.50 5.01 3.28
N GLY A 18 18.08 4.00 4.06
CA GLY A 18 17.21 2.89 3.63
C GLY A 18 15.75 3.29 3.41
N CYS A 19 15.48 4.59 3.45
CA CYS A 19 14.22 5.21 3.09
C CYS A 19 13.99 5.14 1.57
N MET A 20 12.73 5.19 1.14
CA MET A 20 12.39 5.19 -0.29
C MET A 20 12.54 6.60 -0.88
N LYS A 21 13.38 6.74 -1.91
CA LYS A 21 13.48 7.99 -2.67
C LYS A 21 12.42 8.02 -3.79
N ARG A 22 12.00 9.22 -4.23
CA ARG A 22 10.92 9.36 -5.23
C ARG A 22 11.30 8.75 -6.58
N GLU A 23 12.58 8.81 -6.94
CA GLU A 23 13.16 8.29 -8.18
C GLU A 23 13.15 6.75 -8.24
N GLU A 24 13.08 6.09 -7.07
CA GLU A 24 13.03 4.63 -6.93
C GLU A 24 11.60 4.08 -7.01
N LEU A 25 10.60 4.97 -7.04
CA LEU A 25 9.20 4.64 -7.20
C LEU A 25 8.75 5.02 -8.63
N PRO A 26 8.83 4.10 -9.61
CA PRO A 26 8.42 4.39 -10.98
C PRO A 26 6.90 4.46 -11.15
N GLU A 27 6.15 3.78 -10.28
CA GLU A 27 4.69 3.67 -10.38
C GLU A 27 4.05 3.28 -9.05
N LEU A 28 2.76 3.58 -8.92
CA LEU A 28 1.88 3.03 -7.90
C LEU A 28 0.91 2.02 -8.53
N HIS A 29 0.41 1.10 -7.73
CA HIS A 29 -0.40 -0.02 -8.21
C HIS A 29 -1.82 0.04 -7.63
N TYR A 30 -2.82 -0.18 -8.48
CA TYR A 30 -4.21 -0.37 -8.05
C TYR A 30 -4.76 -1.70 -8.53
N ILE A 31 -5.19 -2.56 -7.61
CA ILE A 31 -5.70 -3.90 -7.90
C ILE A 31 -7.22 -3.87 -7.94
N THR A 32 -7.79 -4.37 -9.04
CA THR A 32 -9.24 -4.35 -9.25
C THR A 32 -9.70 -5.50 -10.14
N PRO A 33 -10.95 -6.01 -9.99
CA PRO A 33 -11.60 -6.83 -10.99
C PRO A 33 -11.61 -6.16 -12.36
N ILE A 34 -11.34 -6.92 -13.41
CA ILE A 34 -11.39 -6.48 -14.81
C ILE A 34 -12.78 -5.89 -15.14
N ALA A 35 -13.84 -6.46 -14.56
CA ALA A 35 -15.22 -5.96 -14.69
C ALA A 35 -15.43 -4.50 -14.22
N ASN A 36 -14.55 -3.95 -13.38
CA ASN A 36 -14.63 -2.56 -12.92
C ASN A 36 -13.95 -1.58 -13.89
N ILE A 37 -13.13 -2.04 -14.84
CA ILE A 37 -12.33 -1.17 -15.72
C ILE A 37 -13.19 -0.17 -16.53
N PRO A 38 -14.34 -0.55 -17.13
CA PRO A 38 -15.18 0.43 -17.83
C PRO A 38 -15.62 1.61 -16.94
N SER A 39 -15.99 1.32 -15.68
CA SER A 39 -16.40 2.35 -14.71
C SER A 39 -15.21 3.21 -14.24
N ILE A 40 -14.01 2.63 -14.13
CA ILE A 40 -12.79 3.36 -13.79
C ILE A 40 -12.37 4.30 -14.93
N LEU A 41 -12.52 3.88 -16.19
CA LEU A 41 -12.25 4.73 -17.35
C LEU A 41 -13.27 5.88 -17.48
N GLU A 42 -14.54 5.65 -17.11
CA GLU A 42 -15.59 6.66 -17.13
C GLU A 42 -15.48 7.66 -15.95
N ARG A 43 -15.12 7.21 -14.75
CA ARG A 43 -15.31 7.96 -13.48
C ARG A 43 -14.02 8.19 -12.68
N GLY A 44 -12.89 7.65 -13.14
CA GLY A 44 -11.63 7.62 -12.40
C GLY A 44 -11.63 6.61 -11.24
N LEU A 45 -10.54 6.62 -10.48
CA LEU A 45 -10.44 5.84 -9.24
C LEU A 45 -11.22 6.55 -8.12
N LEU A 46 -12.12 5.79 -7.48
CA LEU A 46 -12.99 6.30 -6.42
C LEU A 46 -12.67 5.64 -5.08
N SER A 47 -12.72 6.44 -4.01
CA SER A 47 -12.60 5.94 -2.64
C SER A 47 -13.76 5.03 -2.27
N TYR A 48 -13.59 4.22 -1.22
CA TYR A 48 -14.64 3.28 -0.80
C TYR A 48 -15.99 3.97 -0.59
N LYS A 49 -16.00 5.14 0.07
CA LYS A 49 -17.23 5.91 0.34
C LYS A 49 -17.85 6.49 -0.93
N ARG A 50 -17.05 6.95 -1.91
CA ARG A 50 -17.57 7.45 -3.20
C ARG A 50 -18.06 6.32 -4.11
N ALA A 51 -17.56 5.11 -3.91
CA ALA A 51 -17.90 3.92 -4.70
C ALA A 51 -19.02 3.05 -4.09
N THR A 52 -19.74 3.52 -3.05
CA THR A 52 -20.91 2.80 -2.49
C THR A 52 -22.17 2.96 -3.33
N SER A 53 -22.30 4.07 -4.07
CA SER A 53 -23.44 4.36 -4.95
C SER A 53 -23.31 3.75 -6.35
N ILE A 54 -22.28 2.94 -6.60
CA ILE A 54 -21.93 2.38 -7.91
C ILE A 54 -21.86 0.86 -7.80
N LEU A 55 -22.47 0.17 -8.76
CA LEU A 55 -22.34 -1.28 -8.88
C LEU A 55 -20.88 -1.63 -9.22
N ARG A 56 -20.19 -2.32 -8.31
CA ARG A 56 -18.79 -2.74 -8.48
C ARG A 56 -18.57 -4.14 -7.94
N ARG A 57 -17.66 -4.90 -8.54
CA ARG A 57 -17.11 -6.11 -7.91
C ARG A 57 -16.06 -5.70 -6.87
N SER A 58 -16.03 -6.39 -5.73
CA SER A 58 -15.11 -6.07 -4.62
C SER A 58 -14.30 -7.29 -4.23
N VAL A 59 -12.96 -7.17 -4.28
CA VAL A 59 -12.02 -8.22 -3.85
C VAL A 59 -11.72 -8.18 -2.35
N ALA A 60 -11.97 -7.02 -1.72
CA ALA A 60 -11.71 -6.78 -0.32
C ALA A 60 -12.57 -7.66 0.59
N MET A 61 -11.95 -8.30 1.57
CA MET A 61 -12.64 -9.08 2.60
C MET A 61 -13.43 -8.16 3.53
N GLN A 62 -14.63 -8.61 3.94
CA GLN A 62 -15.48 -7.85 4.87
C GLN A 62 -14.77 -7.51 6.18
N GLU A 63 -13.96 -8.42 6.72
CA GLU A 63 -13.16 -8.19 7.93
C GLU A 63 -12.18 -7.02 7.76
N ILE A 64 -11.43 -6.98 6.66
CA ILE A 64 -10.49 -5.89 6.35
C ILE A 64 -11.25 -4.57 6.15
N GLN A 65 -12.43 -4.61 5.50
CA GLN A 65 -13.29 -3.44 5.38
C GLN A 65 -13.82 -2.95 6.74
N ALA A 66 -14.12 -3.85 7.68
CA ALA A 66 -14.53 -3.51 9.04
C ALA A 66 -13.38 -2.93 9.87
N ARG A 67 -12.13 -3.38 9.65
CA ARG A 67 -10.93 -2.75 10.22
C ARG A 67 -10.73 -1.34 9.65
N ARG A 68 -10.70 -1.20 8.31
CA ARG A 68 -10.53 0.08 7.60
C ARG A 68 -11.60 1.12 7.95
N ALA A 69 -12.83 0.71 8.23
CA ALA A 69 -13.91 1.60 8.66
C ALA A 69 -13.64 2.31 10.00
N LYS A 70 -12.74 1.77 10.84
CA LYS A 70 -12.37 2.32 12.15
C LYS A 70 -11.15 3.24 12.10
N VAL A 71 -10.38 3.23 11.01
CA VAL A 71 -9.14 4.01 10.90
C VAL A 71 -9.45 5.44 10.48
N VAL A 72 -8.89 6.38 11.24
CA VAL A 72 -8.81 7.81 10.93
C VAL A 72 -7.35 8.15 10.75
N VAL A 73 -6.99 8.76 9.62
CA VAL A 73 -5.63 9.25 9.37
C VAL A 73 -5.38 10.47 10.28
N PRO A 74 -4.30 10.51 11.08
CA PRO A 74 -3.95 11.68 11.88
C PRO A 74 -3.90 12.96 11.04
N GLY A 75 -4.59 14.02 11.47
CA GLY A 75 -4.71 15.27 10.68
C GLY A 75 -5.50 15.17 9.37
N GLY A 76 -6.02 13.99 9.02
CA GLY A 76 -6.69 13.70 7.77
C GLY A 76 -8.11 13.15 7.93
N GLN A 77 -8.54 12.36 6.96
CA GLN A 77 -9.88 11.81 6.87
C GLN A 77 -9.96 10.35 7.38
N ARG A 78 -11.16 9.77 7.41
CA ARG A 78 -11.33 8.31 7.55
C ARG A 78 -10.68 7.59 6.38
N LEU A 79 -10.06 6.43 6.62
CA LEU A 79 -9.35 5.67 5.57
C LEU A 79 -10.24 5.31 4.36
N HIS A 80 -11.56 5.17 4.55
CA HIS A 80 -12.53 4.95 3.47
C HIS A 80 -12.80 6.17 2.55
N GLU A 81 -12.29 7.35 2.87
CA GLU A 81 -12.31 8.54 2.01
C GLU A 81 -11.18 8.54 0.98
N TYR A 82 -10.15 7.70 1.16
CA TYR A 82 -8.97 7.61 0.29
C TYR A 82 -9.12 6.50 -0.76
N VAL A 83 -8.37 6.64 -1.87
CA VAL A 83 -8.08 5.55 -2.81
C VAL A 83 -6.83 4.82 -2.30
N ASN A 84 -6.94 3.52 -2.07
CA ASN A 84 -5.80 2.73 -1.58
C ASN A 84 -4.93 2.26 -2.75
N LEU A 85 -3.78 2.90 -2.93
CA LEU A 85 -2.72 2.50 -3.86
C LEU A 85 -1.66 1.66 -3.14
N TYR A 86 -0.85 0.92 -3.90
CA TYR A 86 0.23 0.09 -3.38
C TYR A 86 1.56 0.45 -4.05
N ILE A 87 2.62 0.58 -3.25
CA ILE A 87 3.98 0.80 -3.74
C ILE A 87 4.45 -0.38 -4.62
N HIS A 88 4.05 -1.61 -4.27
CA HIS A 88 4.43 -2.81 -5.00
C HIS A 88 3.21 -3.67 -5.43
N ALA A 89 3.24 -4.17 -6.68
CA ALA A 89 2.18 -5.01 -7.26
C ALA A 89 1.98 -6.31 -6.48
N ARG A 90 3.06 -7.05 -6.27
CA ARG A 90 3.07 -8.26 -5.42
C ARG A 90 2.88 -7.80 -3.98
N ASN A 91 1.73 -8.10 -3.41
CA ASN A 91 1.36 -7.78 -2.03
C ASN A 91 0.39 -8.84 -1.48
N PRO A 92 0.11 -8.87 -0.16
CA PRO A 92 -0.70 -9.92 0.45
C PRO A 92 -2.11 -10.06 -0.14
N MET A 93 -2.68 -9.00 -0.72
CA MET A 93 -4.01 -9.07 -1.34
C MET A 93 -4.00 -9.85 -2.66
N LEU A 94 -2.97 -9.70 -3.52
CA LEU A 94 -2.84 -10.55 -4.71
C LEU A 94 -2.55 -12.00 -4.34
N TYR A 95 -1.66 -12.24 -3.37
CA TYR A 95 -1.35 -13.60 -2.92
C TYR A 95 -2.62 -14.32 -2.41
N LYS A 96 -3.44 -13.64 -1.60
CA LYS A 96 -4.74 -14.15 -1.11
C LYS A 96 -5.85 -14.26 -2.18
N ARG A 97 -5.59 -13.80 -3.40
CA ARG A 97 -6.53 -13.81 -4.55
C ARG A 97 -5.93 -14.46 -5.80
N GLN A 98 -4.88 -15.26 -5.63
CA GLN A 98 -4.23 -15.98 -6.74
C GLN A 98 -5.16 -16.96 -7.46
N ASP A 99 -6.16 -17.49 -6.75
CA ASP A 99 -7.28 -18.29 -7.29
C ASP A 99 -8.13 -17.52 -8.30
N GLN A 100 -8.23 -16.20 -8.14
CA GLN A 100 -9.04 -15.29 -8.95
C GLN A 100 -8.22 -14.53 -10.00
N HIS A 101 -6.95 -14.89 -10.23
CA HIS A 101 -6.02 -14.10 -11.05
C HIS A 101 -6.52 -13.77 -12.46
N ARG A 102 -7.39 -14.61 -13.06
CA ARG A 102 -8.00 -14.39 -14.39
C ARG A 102 -9.05 -13.30 -14.42
N GLU A 103 -9.64 -12.94 -13.27
CA GLU A 103 -10.64 -11.89 -13.13
C GLU A 103 -10.04 -10.57 -12.63
N LEU A 104 -8.75 -10.56 -12.28
CA LEU A 104 -8.05 -9.42 -11.70
C LEU A 104 -7.11 -8.76 -12.70
N CYS A 105 -6.89 -7.47 -12.49
CA CYS A 105 -5.85 -6.69 -13.15
C CYS A 105 -5.18 -5.75 -12.15
N VAL A 106 -3.96 -5.34 -12.49
CA VAL A 106 -3.20 -4.33 -11.77
C VAL A 106 -3.04 -3.12 -12.69
N LEU A 107 -3.58 -1.98 -12.28
CA LEU A 107 -3.37 -0.72 -12.98
C LEU A 107 -2.11 -0.05 -12.46
N ARG A 108 -1.26 0.38 -13.39
CA ARG A 108 -0.10 1.25 -13.13
C ARG A 108 -0.61 2.69 -13.07
N ILE A 109 -0.32 3.38 -11.97
CA ILE A 109 -0.78 4.74 -11.65
C ILE A 109 0.46 5.63 -11.56
N SER A 110 0.43 6.80 -12.17
CA SER A 110 1.56 7.74 -12.11
C SER A 110 1.86 8.13 -10.66
N THR A 111 3.14 8.34 -10.33
CA THR A 111 3.53 8.80 -8.99
C THR A 111 3.16 10.25 -8.73
N ASP A 112 2.83 11.03 -9.76
CA ASP A 112 2.33 12.42 -9.65
C ASP A 112 1.13 12.55 -8.69
N VAL A 113 0.40 11.46 -8.43
CA VAL A 113 -0.65 11.43 -7.41
C VAL A 113 -0.14 11.71 -6.00
N LEU A 114 1.16 11.51 -5.71
CA LEU A 114 1.79 11.87 -4.42
C LEU A 114 1.90 13.37 -4.22
N ASP A 115 1.83 14.16 -5.30
CA ASP A 115 1.95 15.61 -5.27
C ASP A 115 0.57 16.31 -5.18
N LEU A 116 -0.51 15.52 -5.10
CA LEU A 116 -1.87 16.01 -4.90
C LEU A 116 -2.13 16.38 -3.43
N PRO A 117 -2.93 17.43 -3.15
CA PRO A 117 -3.18 17.88 -1.79
C PRO A 117 -3.92 16.83 -0.95
N GLY A 118 -3.44 16.63 0.27
CA GLY A 118 -4.05 15.72 1.26
C GLY A 118 -3.73 14.23 1.05
N VAL A 119 -2.80 13.89 0.15
CA VAL A 119 -2.31 12.51 0.00
C VAL A 119 -1.38 12.15 1.15
N VAL A 120 -1.47 10.90 1.59
CA VAL A 120 -0.72 10.36 2.72
C VAL A 120 -0.08 9.02 2.35
N VAL A 121 1.11 8.79 2.88
CA VAL A 121 1.85 7.54 2.79
C VAL A 121 1.71 6.81 4.13
N ALA A 122 1.56 5.48 4.08
CA ALA A 122 1.59 4.63 5.27
C ALA A 122 2.77 3.65 5.16
N ASP A 123 3.50 3.44 6.26
CA ASP A 123 4.68 2.56 6.31
C ASP A 123 4.35 1.06 6.19
N GLN A 124 3.09 0.70 6.42
CA GLN A 124 2.62 -0.68 6.34
C GLN A 124 1.15 -0.73 5.93
N ASN A 125 0.50 -1.88 6.14
CA ASN A 125 -0.94 -2.04 5.94
C ASN A 125 -1.73 -0.98 6.74
N ALA A 126 -2.32 0.00 6.05
CA ALA A 126 -3.08 1.10 6.64
C ALA A 126 -4.30 0.67 7.49
N SER A 127 -4.67 -0.62 7.52
CA SER A 127 -5.68 -1.16 8.44
C SER A 127 -5.12 -1.76 9.74
N SER A 128 -3.79 -1.74 9.91
CA SER A 128 -3.06 -2.20 11.09
C SER A 128 -3.07 -1.14 12.18
N GLY A 129 -3.08 -1.56 13.44
CA GLY A 129 -3.12 -0.65 14.61
C GLY A 129 -1.82 0.10 14.87
N TYR A 130 -0.73 -0.29 14.20
CA TYR A 130 0.61 0.32 14.32
C TYR A 130 0.99 1.16 13.10
N ALA A 131 0.11 1.30 12.10
CA ALA A 131 0.43 2.02 10.87
C ALA A 131 0.67 3.50 11.16
N ARG A 132 1.85 4.01 10.79
CA ARG A 132 2.15 5.44 10.79
C ARG A 132 1.68 6.03 9.46
N PHE A 133 1.29 7.29 9.49
CA PHE A 133 0.82 8.02 8.31
C PHE A 133 1.55 9.36 8.25
N GLU A 134 2.17 9.65 7.12
CA GLU A 134 2.85 10.94 6.87
C GLU A 134 2.34 11.58 5.58
N PRO A 135 2.31 12.92 5.47
CA PRO A 135 1.93 13.61 4.24
C PRO A 135 2.85 13.27 3.08
N ALA A 136 2.30 13.07 1.90
CA ALA A 136 3.09 12.96 0.68
C ALA A 136 3.57 14.36 0.21
N PRO A 137 4.73 14.46 -0.48
CA PRO A 137 5.62 13.37 -0.88
C PRO A 137 6.64 12.94 0.20
N SER A 138 6.91 13.74 1.24
CA SER A 138 7.93 13.45 2.26
C SER A 138 7.67 12.16 3.04
N GLY A 139 6.43 11.70 3.13
CA GLY A 139 6.07 10.41 3.72
C GLY A 139 6.67 9.19 3.03
N LEU A 140 7.37 9.31 1.90
CA LEU A 140 8.23 8.24 1.39
C LEU A 140 9.44 7.96 2.31
N GLU A 141 9.88 8.94 3.10
CA GLU A 141 11.01 8.81 4.05
C GLU A 141 10.75 7.76 5.14
N ILE A 142 9.48 7.47 5.48
CA ILE A 142 9.12 6.42 6.45
C ILE A 142 8.99 5.02 5.84
N ILE A 143 9.14 4.88 4.51
CA ILE A 143 9.08 3.59 3.80
C ILE A 143 10.46 2.96 3.76
N GLU A 144 10.58 1.75 4.31
CA GLU A 144 11.79 0.94 4.18
C GLU A 144 11.83 0.28 2.80
N ARG A 145 12.62 0.87 1.90
CA ARG A 145 12.77 0.47 0.49
C ARG A 145 13.06 -1.03 0.36
N ASP A 146 14.07 -1.52 1.04
CA ASP A 146 14.52 -2.90 0.93
C ASP A 146 13.48 -3.88 1.47
N MET A 147 12.69 -3.49 2.47
CA MET A 147 11.55 -4.26 2.95
C MET A 147 10.42 -4.32 1.90
N VAL A 148 10.14 -3.22 1.19
CA VAL A 148 9.11 -3.22 0.13
C VAL A 148 9.49 -4.12 -1.05
N PHE A 149 10.77 -4.16 -1.43
CA PHE A 149 11.25 -4.95 -2.58
C PHE A 149 11.84 -6.33 -2.21
N ALA A 150 11.91 -6.67 -0.91
CA ALA A 150 12.42 -7.96 -0.40
C ALA A 150 11.76 -9.16 -1.09
N GLU A 151 12.54 -10.19 -1.46
CA GLU A 151 12.00 -11.38 -2.14
C GLU A 151 10.92 -12.10 -1.32
N TYR A 152 11.03 -12.10 0.01
CA TYR A 152 10.05 -12.67 0.93
C TYR A 152 9.81 -11.73 2.12
N TRP A 153 8.55 -11.60 2.54
CA TRP A 153 8.13 -10.85 3.74
C TRP A 153 7.82 -11.76 4.94
N THR A 154 8.30 -13.01 4.90
CA THR A 154 8.15 -13.97 6.00
C THR A 154 9.21 -13.69 7.06
N HIS A 155 8.79 -13.32 8.26
CA HIS A 155 9.68 -13.09 9.39
C HIS A 155 9.39 -14.14 10.46
N PRO A 156 10.00 -15.34 10.37
CA PRO A 156 9.69 -16.47 11.27
C PRO A 156 9.86 -16.13 12.76
N ASP A 157 10.74 -15.17 13.07
CA ASP A 157 11.05 -14.70 14.42
C ASP A 157 10.31 -13.40 14.81
N ASP A 158 9.57 -12.75 13.91
CA ASP A 158 8.91 -11.45 14.13
C ASP A 158 7.51 -11.39 13.49
N LYS A 159 6.54 -11.93 14.23
CA LYS A 159 5.12 -11.95 13.83
C LYS A 159 4.48 -10.58 13.72
N ILE A 160 5.09 -9.49 14.19
CA ILE A 160 4.49 -8.14 14.08
C ILE A 160 4.60 -7.65 12.63
N LYS A 161 5.66 -8.03 11.91
CA LYS A 161 5.89 -7.67 10.50
C LYS A 161 4.97 -8.38 9.50
N GLU A 162 4.14 -9.33 9.95
CA GLU A 162 3.25 -10.10 9.07
C GLU A 162 1.85 -9.46 8.85
N TRP A 163 1.54 -8.28 9.43
CA TRP A 163 0.15 -7.74 9.54
C TRP A 163 -0.14 -6.31 9.02
#